data_AF-A0A3Q2G1G0-F1
#
_entry.id   AF-A0A3Q2G1G0-F1
#
_cell.length_a   1.000
_cell.length_b   1.000
_cell.length_c   1.000
_cell.angle_alpha   90.00
_cell.angle_beta   90.00
_cell.angle_gamma   90.00
#
_symmetry.space_group_name_H-M   'P 1'
#
loop_
_entity.id
_entity.type
_entity.pdbx_description
1 polymer ?
#
loop_
_entity_poly.entity_id
_entity_poly.type
_entity_poly.pdbx_seq_one_letter_code
_entity_poly.pdbx_strand_id
1 'polypeptide(L)'
;MAAKSDKLLIVVSILEGRNFPKSSRLSLVVQASFDGEQLETDPVEHREQPQFSTELAWELDRKTLHQHRLQRTPIKLQCFALDSVSQRKENVGYVVLDLRSVPEVRQEPRWHQLLNSKYTKQRAALLVGVILENDSKAAEPSPDKFRAKKAPPRQGQRFCSHFAHKSVCLSDVYPFYIKEKSSQHRIINGSLSIPKTNTFVCFRWSLKIVISQ
;
A
#
# COMPACT_ATOMS: atom_id res chain seq x y z
N MET A 1 26.68 25.88 -8.59
CA MET A 1 25.74 25.37 -7.57
C MET A 1 24.89 24.31 -8.24
N ALA A 2 24.93 23.06 -7.77
CA ALA A 2 24.11 22.00 -8.35
C ALA A 2 22.64 22.32 -8.10
N ALA A 3 21.84 22.42 -9.17
CA ALA A 3 20.41 22.61 -9.06
C ALA A 3 19.85 21.39 -8.31
N LYS A 4 19.28 21.62 -7.13
CA LYS A 4 18.43 20.61 -6.49
C LYS A 4 17.32 20.27 -7.49
N SER A 5 16.97 18.99 -7.63
CA SER A 5 15.82 18.62 -8.44
C SER A 5 14.60 19.40 -7.93
N ASP A 6 14.00 20.19 -8.81
CA ASP A 6 12.81 20.97 -8.51
C ASP A 6 11.54 20.11 -8.53
N LYS A 7 11.66 18.85 -8.98
CA LYS A 7 10.62 17.84 -9.06
C LYS A 7 10.35 17.15 -7.73
N LEU A 8 9.08 17.04 -7.38
CA LEU A 8 8.52 16.37 -6.23
C LEU A 8 7.43 15.41 -6.68
N LEU A 9 7.08 14.47 -5.79
CA LEU A 9 5.94 13.57 -5.94
C LEU A 9 5.01 13.72 -4.75
N ILE A 10 3.73 14.00 -5.00
CA ILE A 10 2.69 13.80 -3.99
C ILE A 10 2.30 12.33 -4.07
N VAL A 11 2.52 11.58 -3.00
CA VAL A 11 2.11 10.18 -2.89
C VAL A 11 0.94 10.07 -1.92
N VAL A 12 -0.19 9.57 -2.42
CA VAL A 12 -1.39 9.27 -1.63
C VAL A 12 -1.52 7.76 -1.51
N SER A 13 -1.23 7.22 -0.33
CA SER A 13 -1.34 5.79 -0.04
C SER A 13 -2.73 5.48 0.51
N ILE A 14 -3.53 4.75 -0.25
CA ILE A 14 -4.85 4.26 0.14
C ILE A 14 -4.67 2.83 0.65
N LEU A 15 -4.72 2.64 1.96
CA LEU A 15 -4.36 1.37 2.58
C LEU A 15 -5.58 0.45 2.70
N GLU A 16 -6.55 0.85 3.51
CA GLU A 16 -7.70 0.03 3.84
C GLU A 16 -8.95 0.86 4.11
N GLY A 17 -10.11 0.23 4.05
CA GLY A 17 -11.36 0.79 4.52
C GLY A 17 -11.85 0.11 5.79
N ARG A 18 -12.83 0.73 6.46
CA ARG A 18 -13.58 0.11 7.57
C ARG A 18 -15.03 0.55 7.54
N ASN A 19 -15.89 -0.23 8.19
CA ASN A 19 -17.33 0.03 8.30
C ASN A 19 -18.01 0.15 6.92
N PHE A 20 -17.63 -0.71 5.99
CA PHE A 20 -18.32 -0.88 4.71
C PHE A 20 -19.35 -2.01 4.78
N PRO A 21 -20.47 -1.93 4.06
CA PRO A 21 -21.44 -3.02 4.02
C PRO A 21 -20.97 -4.15 3.10
N LYS A 22 -20.69 -5.33 3.66
CA LYS A 22 -20.25 -6.50 2.90
C LYS A 22 -21.21 -6.84 1.74
N SER A 23 -20.69 -6.87 0.51
CA SER A 23 -21.46 -7.12 -0.71
C SER A 23 -20.66 -7.94 -1.72
N SER A 24 -20.95 -9.24 -1.87
CA SER A 24 -20.20 -10.12 -2.79
C SER A 24 -20.36 -9.80 -4.28
N ARG A 25 -21.38 -9.01 -4.65
CA ARG A 25 -21.64 -8.63 -6.05
C ARG A 25 -20.87 -7.38 -6.49
N LEU A 26 -20.47 -6.56 -5.52
CA LEU A 26 -19.87 -5.26 -5.75
C LEU A 26 -18.36 -5.35 -5.53
N SER A 27 -17.63 -4.52 -6.27
CA SER A 27 -16.23 -4.20 -6.02
C SER A 27 -16.10 -2.71 -5.73
N LEU A 28 -15.06 -2.32 -5.02
CA LEU A 28 -14.76 -0.94 -4.68
C LEU A 28 -13.56 -0.45 -5.49
N VAL A 29 -13.70 0.75 -6.05
CA VAL A 29 -12.65 1.47 -6.76
C VAL A 29 -12.55 2.85 -6.14
N VAL A 30 -11.33 3.31 -5.85
CA VAL A 30 -11.11 4.69 -5.40
C VAL A 30 -10.43 5.46 -6.52
N GLN A 31 -11.09 6.54 -6.95
CA GLN A 31 -10.53 7.49 -7.89
C GLN A 31 -10.01 8.69 -7.10
N ALA A 32 -8.80 9.13 -7.38
CA ALA A 32 -8.25 10.37 -6.88
C ALA A 32 -8.13 11.38 -8.01
N SER A 33 -8.57 12.61 -7.77
CA SER A 33 -8.40 13.71 -8.70
C SER A 33 -7.63 14.85 -8.06
N PHE A 34 -6.59 15.30 -8.76
CA PHE A 34 -5.73 16.41 -8.38
C PHE A 34 -5.33 17.20 -9.63
N ASP A 35 -5.48 18.51 -9.61
CA ASP A 35 -5.14 19.43 -10.71
C ASP A 35 -5.68 19.06 -12.11
N GLY A 36 -6.83 18.39 -12.16
CA GLY A 36 -7.45 17.91 -13.40
C GLY A 36 -6.98 16.53 -13.85
N GLU A 37 -5.93 15.98 -13.25
CA GLU A 37 -5.50 14.60 -13.45
C GLU A 37 -6.30 13.64 -12.56
N GLN A 38 -6.59 12.45 -13.08
CA GLN A 38 -7.36 11.42 -12.39
C GLN A 38 -6.60 10.10 -12.40
N LEU A 39 -6.39 9.54 -11.22
CA LEU A 39 -5.80 8.22 -11.03
C LEU A 39 -6.81 7.33 -10.30
N GLU A 40 -6.83 6.04 -10.63
CA GLU A 40 -7.76 5.08 -10.03
C GLU A 40 -7.00 3.89 -9.45
N THR A 41 -7.52 3.33 -8.37
CA THR A 41 -7.05 2.05 -7.83
C THR A 41 -7.66 0.89 -8.61
N ASP A 42 -7.05 -0.29 -8.49
CA ASP A 42 -7.66 -1.52 -8.98
C ASP A 42 -8.97 -1.83 -8.22
N PRO A 43 -9.91 -2.56 -8.86
CA PRO A 43 -11.13 -3.00 -8.20
C PRO A 43 -10.85 -4.03 -7.09
N VAL A 44 -11.29 -3.72 -5.87
CA VAL A 44 -11.15 -4.58 -4.69
C VAL A 44 -12.50 -5.15 -4.28
N GLU A 45 -12.56 -6.36 -3.73
CA GLU A 45 -13.81 -6.94 -3.24
C GLU A 45 -14.48 -6.07 -2.17
N HIS A 46 -15.80 -5.90 -2.27
CA HIS A 46 -16.57 -5.12 -1.32
C HIS A 46 -16.83 -5.90 -0.02
N ARG A 47 -15.90 -5.74 0.92
CA ARG A 47 -15.91 -6.34 2.27
C ARG A 47 -16.11 -5.25 3.33
N GLU A 48 -16.27 -5.66 4.59
CA GLU A 48 -16.36 -4.69 5.70
C GLU A 48 -15.10 -3.86 5.88
N GLN A 49 -13.96 -4.50 5.62
CA GLN A 49 -12.63 -3.90 5.60
C GLN A 49 -11.98 -4.17 4.23
N PRO A 50 -12.26 -3.35 3.21
CA PRO A 50 -11.63 -3.50 1.90
C PRO A 50 -10.14 -3.15 1.99
N GLN A 51 -9.29 -3.92 1.30
CA GLN A 51 -7.83 -3.74 1.30
C GLN A 51 -7.41 -3.20 -0.07
N PHE A 52 -7.05 -1.92 -0.12
CA PHE A 52 -6.64 -1.25 -1.35
C PHE A 52 -5.12 -1.35 -1.56
N SER A 53 -4.34 -1.07 -0.51
CA SER A 53 -2.87 -1.11 -0.53
C SER A 53 -2.25 -0.52 -1.81
N THR A 54 -2.80 0.59 -2.28
CA THR A 54 -2.43 1.23 -3.55
C THR A 54 -1.92 2.63 -3.30
N GLU A 55 -0.87 3.03 -4.00
CA GLU A 55 -0.30 4.38 -3.93
C GLU A 55 -0.55 5.11 -5.24
N LEU A 56 -1.12 6.30 -5.15
CA LEU A 56 -1.39 7.17 -6.28
C LEU A 56 -0.43 8.36 -6.20
N ALA A 57 0.31 8.61 -7.27
CA ALA A 57 1.38 9.60 -7.29
C ALA A 57 1.19 10.64 -8.39
N TRP A 58 1.40 11.91 -8.05
CA TRP A 58 1.43 13.03 -9.00
C TRP A 58 2.79 13.72 -8.95
N GLU A 59 3.34 13.98 -10.13
CA GLU A 59 4.57 14.76 -10.28
C GLU A 59 4.25 16.26 -10.27
N LEU A 60 5.06 17.03 -9.54
CA LEU A 60 4.89 18.47 -9.43
C LEU A 60 6.20 19.16 -9.09
N ASP A 61 6.29 20.44 -9.42
CA ASP A 61 7.43 21.26 -9.05
C ASP A 61 7.29 21.86 -7.64
N ARG A 62 8.41 22.22 -7.02
CA ARG A 62 8.44 22.99 -5.76
C ARG A 62 7.63 24.29 -5.83
N LYS A 63 7.65 24.96 -7.00
CA LYS A 63 6.93 26.22 -7.22
C LYS A 63 5.41 25.98 -7.32
N THR A 64 4.98 24.96 -8.05
CA THR A 64 3.55 24.63 -8.20
C THR A 64 2.98 24.09 -6.89
N LEU A 65 3.74 23.28 -6.13
CA LEU A 65 3.35 22.86 -4.77
C LEU A 65 3.05 24.07 -3.86
N HIS A 66 3.90 25.09 -3.90
CA HIS A 66 3.68 26.31 -3.11
C HIS A 66 2.38 27.02 -3.51
N GLN A 67 2.09 27.11 -4.81
CA GLN A 67 0.85 27.69 -5.31
C GLN A 67 -0.38 26.86 -4.87
N HIS A 68 -0.34 25.53 -5.00
CA HIS A 68 -1.43 24.65 -4.57
C HIS A 68 -1.68 24.75 -3.06
N ARG A 69 -0.65 24.93 -2.24
CA ARG A 69 -0.79 25.19 -0.80
C ARG A 69 -1.46 26.53 -0.50
N LEU A 70 -1.13 27.59 -1.23
CA LEU A 70 -1.76 28.90 -1.07
C LEU A 70 -3.23 28.87 -1.51
N GLN A 71 -3.51 28.22 -2.65
CA GLN A 71 -4.84 28.11 -3.23
C GLN A 71 -5.72 27.05 -2.55
N ARG A 72 -5.14 26.22 -1.68
CA ARG A 72 -5.81 25.08 -1.02
C ARG A 72 -6.40 24.11 -2.03
N THR A 73 -5.67 23.81 -3.11
CA THR A 73 -6.11 22.87 -4.13
C THR A 73 -6.36 21.51 -3.48
N PRO A 74 -7.61 21.02 -3.48
CA PRO A 74 -7.95 19.77 -2.82
C PRO A 74 -7.53 18.58 -3.66
N ILE A 75 -7.09 17.50 -3.01
CA ILE A 75 -7.06 16.16 -3.61
C ILE A 75 -8.39 15.50 -3.27
N LYS A 76 -9.20 15.25 -4.30
CA LYS A 76 -10.54 14.66 -4.13
C LYS A 76 -10.46 13.17 -4.36
N LEU A 77 -10.69 12.39 -3.32
CA LEU A 77 -10.88 10.94 -3.42
C LEU A 77 -12.36 10.64 -3.56
N GLN A 78 -12.77 9.94 -4.61
CA GLN A 78 -14.12 9.47 -4.83
C GLN A 78 -14.12 7.95 -4.77
N CYS A 79 -14.95 7.39 -3.90
CA CYS A 79 -15.12 5.95 -3.78
C CYS A 79 -16.31 5.53 -4.63
N PHE A 80 -16.11 4.50 -5.45
CA PHE A 80 -17.13 3.95 -6.32
C PHE A 80 -17.36 2.48 -6.03
N ALA A 81 -18.62 2.07 -6.09
CA ALA A 81 -19.01 0.67 -6.13
C ALA A 81 -19.24 0.27 -7.60
N LEU A 82 -18.45 -0.68 -8.07
CA LEU A 82 -18.59 -1.30 -9.37
C LEU A 82 -19.40 -2.57 -9.23
N ASP A 83 -20.50 -2.69 -9.95
CA ASP A 83 -21.27 -3.94 -10.02
C ASP A 83 -20.66 -4.87 -11.05
N SER A 84 -20.32 -6.10 -10.63
CA SER A 84 -19.75 -7.12 -11.51
C SER A 84 -20.68 -7.51 -12.67
N VAL A 85 -22.00 -7.47 -12.46
CA VAL A 85 -22.99 -7.92 -13.44
C VAL A 85 -23.35 -6.80 -14.42
N SER A 86 -23.71 -5.62 -13.91
CA SER A 86 -24.11 -4.50 -14.77
C SER A 86 -22.94 -3.64 -15.26
N GLN A 87 -21.72 -3.86 -14.75
CA GLN A 87 -20.53 -3.03 -15.01
C GLN A 87 -20.76 -1.54 -14.76
N ARG A 88 -21.76 -1.21 -13.93
CA ARG A 88 -22.10 0.17 -13.59
C ARG A 88 -21.27 0.63 -12.40
N LYS A 89 -20.63 1.78 -12.57
CA LYS A 89 -19.88 2.48 -11.52
C LYS A 89 -20.81 3.46 -10.80
N GLU A 90 -21.03 3.24 -9.51
CA GLU A 90 -21.86 4.11 -8.67
C GLU A 90 -21.02 4.83 -7.62
N ASN A 91 -21.22 6.14 -7.44
CA ASN A 91 -20.51 6.89 -6.42
C ASN A 91 -21.07 6.58 -5.02
N VAL A 92 -20.20 6.09 -4.15
CA VAL A 92 -20.51 5.71 -2.77
C VAL A 92 -20.30 6.88 -1.82
N GLY A 93 -19.34 7.76 -2.11
CA GLY A 93 -18.97 8.86 -1.23
C GLY A 93 -17.59 9.41 -1.61
N TYR A 94 -17.16 10.45 -0.92
CA TYR A 94 -15.88 11.10 -1.22
C TYR A 94 -15.12 11.55 0.03
N VAL A 95 -13.82 11.75 -0.09
CA VAL A 95 -12.93 12.35 0.91
C VAL A 95 -12.19 13.49 0.23
N VAL A 96 -12.00 14.58 0.95
CA VAL A 96 -11.22 15.73 0.49
C VAL A 96 -9.98 15.84 1.36
N LEU A 97 -8.81 15.82 0.73
CA LEU A 97 -7.52 16.00 1.38
C LEU A 97 -6.94 17.36 0.97
N ASP A 98 -6.26 18.03 1.90
CA ASP A 98 -5.62 19.33 1.69
C ASP A 98 -4.10 19.18 1.76
N LEU A 99 -3.38 19.74 0.79
CA LEU A 99 -1.92 19.73 0.73
C LEU A 99 -1.23 20.57 1.80
N ARG A 100 -1.93 21.50 2.44
CA ARG A 100 -1.36 22.32 3.52
C ARG A 100 -1.01 21.49 4.75
N SER A 101 -1.79 20.44 5.03
CA SER A 101 -1.53 19.56 6.16
C SER A 101 -0.52 18.47 5.85
N VAL A 102 0.11 18.47 4.67
CA VAL A 102 1.14 17.49 4.29
C VAL A 102 2.51 18.10 4.55
N PRO A 103 3.18 17.79 5.68
CA PRO A 103 4.57 18.15 5.88
C PRO A 103 5.45 17.31 4.95
N GLU A 104 6.67 17.77 4.72
CA GLU A 104 7.72 17.00 4.03
C GLU A 104 8.20 15.81 4.90
N VAL A 105 7.77 15.77 6.16
CA VAL A 105 7.98 14.66 7.09
C VAL A 105 6.86 13.63 6.92
N ARG A 106 7.21 12.35 6.89
CA ARG A 106 6.27 11.22 6.80
C ARG A 106 5.18 11.34 7.85
N GLN A 107 3.94 11.54 7.42
CA GLN A 107 2.77 11.45 8.30
C GLN A 107 2.32 10.02 8.45
N GLU A 108 1.80 9.70 9.63
CA GLU A 108 1.09 8.45 9.84
C GLU A 108 -0.25 8.48 9.08
N PRO A 109 -0.65 7.37 8.45
CA PRO A 109 -1.95 7.25 7.80
C PRO A 109 -3.10 7.56 8.77
N ARG A 110 -4.10 8.32 8.31
CA ARG A 110 -5.25 8.74 9.12
C ARG A 110 -6.56 8.21 8.55
N TRP A 111 -7.50 7.89 9.44
CA TRP A 111 -8.86 7.53 9.08
C TRP A 111 -9.68 8.76 8.67
N HIS A 112 -10.18 8.75 7.44
CA HIS A 112 -11.09 9.74 6.87
C HIS A 112 -12.47 9.13 6.63
N GLN A 113 -13.51 9.71 7.21
CA GLN A 113 -14.88 9.27 6.97
C GLN A 113 -15.35 9.69 5.58
N LEU A 114 -16.06 8.80 4.88
CA LEU A 114 -16.69 9.11 3.61
C LEU A 114 -17.77 10.18 3.80
N LEU A 115 -17.59 11.30 3.11
CA LEU A 115 -18.58 12.36 3.00
C LEU A 115 -19.62 11.97 1.95
N ASN A 116 -20.87 12.41 2.17
CA ASN A 116 -22.02 12.06 1.33
C ASN A 116 -22.13 10.55 1.08
N SER A 117 -21.88 9.76 2.13
CA SER A 117 -21.87 8.30 2.03
C SER A 117 -23.27 7.78 1.70
N LYS A 118 -23.38 6.96 0.65
CA LYS A 118 -24.57 6.17 0.33
C LYS A 118 -24.93 5.20 1.46
N TYR A 119 -23.94 4.80 2.25
CA TYR A 119 -24.13 3.89 3.39
C TYR A 119 -24.52 4.66 4.64
N THR A 120 -25.73 5.22 4.69
CA THR A 120 -26.20 6.08 5.80
C THR A 120 -26.14 5.41 7.17
N LYS A 121 -26.29 4.09 7.23
CA LYS A 121 -26.21 3.31 8.48
C LYS A 121 -24.79 3.03 8.97
N GLN A 122 -23.80 3.10 8.08
CA GLN A 122 -22.42 2.75 8.41
C GLN A 122 -21.49 3.95 8.20
N ARG A 123 -20.66 4.23 9.19
CA ARG A 123 -19.69 5.33 9.13
C ARG A 123 -18.43 4.89 8.38
N ALA A 124 -18.62 4.51 7.12
CA ALA A 124 -17.56 4.05 6.24
C ALA A 124 -16.40 5.05 6.22
N ALA A 125 -15.18 4.55 6.35
CA ALA A 125 -13.98 5.37 6.41
C ALA A 125 -12.82 4.71 5.69
N LEU A 126 -11.91 5.52 5.15
CA LEU A 126 -10.69 5.10 4.47
C LEU A 126 -9.47 5.50 5.30
N LEU A 127 -8.50 4.59 5.43
CA LEU A 127 -7.19 4.86 5.97
C LEU A 127 -6.30 5.38 4.85
N VAL A 128 -5.92 6.65 4.94
CA VAL A 128 -5.16 7.33 3.88
C VAL A 128 -3.92 7.97 4.47
N GLY A 129 -2.78 7.71 3.84
CA GLY A 129 -1.51 8.41 4.07
C GLY A 129 -1.25 9.38 2.92
N VAL A 130 -0.64 10.52 3.23
CA VAL A 130 -0.15 11.46 2.21
C VAL A 130 1.27 11.88 2.56
N ILE A 131 2.16 11.74 1.58
CA ILE A 131 3.60 11.99 1.73
C ILE A 131 4.06 12.83 0.53
N LEU A 132 4.99 13.74 0.77
CA LEU A 132 5.73 14.44 -0.28
C LEU A 132 7.11 13.81 -0.41
N GLU A 133 7.41 13.26 -1.56
CA GLU A 133 8.72 12.70 -1.87
C GLU A 133 9.48 13.61 -2.85
N ASN A 134 10.81 13.57 -2.77
CA ASN A 134 11.67 14.27 -3.71
C ASN A 134 12.17 13.25 -4.73
N ASP A 135 12.00 13.53 -6.01
CA ASP A 135 12.32 12.61 -7.13
C ASP A 135 13.85 12.43 -7.34
N SER A 136 14.67 12.79 -6.35
CA SER A 136 16.14 12.71 -6.45
C SER A 136 16.71 11.30 -6.31
N LYS A 137 15.88 10.27 -6.09
CA LYS A 137 16.33 8.87 -5.98
C LYS A 137 16.16 8.09 -7.29
N ALA A 138 16.64 8.65 -8.40
CA ALA A 138 16.81 7.89 -9.65
C ALA A 138 17.96 8.39 -10.54
N ALA A 139 18.90 9.15 -9.98
CA ALA A 139 20.21 9.32 -10.60
C ALA A 139 21.22 8.38 -9.92
N GLU A 140 20.91 7.07 -9.88
CA GLU A 140 22.01 6.10 -9.88
C GLU A 140 22.77 6.35 -11.19
N PRO A 141 24.05 6.78 -11.16
CA PRO A 141 24.83 6.86 -12.37
C PRO A 141 24.91 5.42 -12.91
N SER A 142 24.25 5.14 -14.03
CA SER A 142 24.36 3.83 -14.66
C SER A 142 25.85 3.49 -14.80
N PRO A 143 26.32 2.33 -14.28
CA PRO A 143 27.69 1.89 -14.53
C PRO A 143 27.80 1.30 -15.94
N ASP A 144 27.21 1.94 -16.94
CA ASP A 144 27.31 1.53 -18.35
C ASP A 144 28.12 2.53 -19.16
N LYS A 145 29.38 2.67 -18.74
CA LYS A 145 30.48 2.74 -19.69
C LYS A 145 31.39 1.55 -19.47
N PHE A 146 30.85 0.34 -19.63
CA PHE A 146 31.69 -0.81 -19.94
C PHE A 146 32.29 -0.59 -21.34
N ARG A 147 33.40 0.17 -21.40
CA ARG A 147 34.27 0.17 -22.59
C ARG A 147 34.93 -1.19 -22.64
N ALA A 148 34.35 -2.10 -23.44
CA ALA A 148 35.01 -3.34 -23.82
C ALA A 148 36.41 -2.99 -24.37
N LYS A 149 37.46 -3.39 -23.66
CA LYS A 149 38.83 -3.33 -24.20
C LYS A 149 38.86 -4.26 -25.42
N LYS A 150 39.35 -3.75 -26.56
CA LYS A 150 39.52 -4.51 -27.81
C LYS A 150 40.15 -5.88 -27.51
N ALA A 151 39.53 -6.94 -28.02
CA ALA A 151 40.05 -8.30 -27.91
C ALA A 151 41.44 -8.39 -28.59
N PRO A 152 42.43 -9.08 -28.00
CA PRO A 152 43.69 -9.36 -28.67
C PRO A 152 43.46 -10.29 -29.88
N PRO A 153 44.18 -10.09 -31.00
CA PRO A 153 44.04 -10.97 -32.16
C PRO A 153 44.55 -12.37 -31.82
N ARG A 154 43.72 -13.39 -32.04
CA ARG A 154 44.08 -14.80 -31.87
C ARG A 154 44.99 -15.24 -33.02
N GLN A 155 46.27 -15.51 -32.72
CA GLN A 155 47.14 -16.35 -33.54
C GLN A 155 47.21 -17.75 -32.92
N GLY A 156 47.05 -18.76 -33.77
CA GLY A 156 46.78 -20.14 -33.37
C GLY A 156 48.01 -21.04 -33.17
N GLN A 157 47.69 -22.24 -32.68
CA GLN A 157 48.49 -23.48 -32.63
C GLN A 157 49.68 -23.44 -31.63
N ARG A 158 50.01 -24.47 -30.83
CA ARG A 158 49.73 -25.92 -30.85
C ARG A 158 50.27 -26.57 -29.53
N PHE A 159 49.64 -27.64 -29.05
CA PHE A 159 50.13 -28.69 -28.09
C PHE A 159 50.61 -28.22 -26.68
N CYS A 160 50.58 -28.99 -25.59
CA CYS A 160 50.31 -30.41 -25.31
C CYS A 160 49.92 -30.57 -23.83
N SER A 161 48.93 -31.44 -23.58
CA SER A 161 48.76 -32.40 -22.47
C SER A 161 48.92 -32.04 -20.97
N HIS A 162 48.02 -32.68 -20.19
CA HIS A 162 48.17 -33.11 -18.79
C HIS A 162 48.15 -32.03 -17.69
N PHE A 163 47.05 -31.91 -16.94
CA PHE A 163 46.87 -32.58 -15.63
C PHE A 163 45.54 -32.14 -15.00
N ALA A 164 45.05 -32.99 -14.10
CA ALA A 164 43.72 -33.01 -13.55
C ALA A 164 43.35 -31.83 -12.62
N HIS A 165 42.02 -31.66 -12.49
CA HIS A 165 41.29 -31.75 -11.21
C HIS A 165 40.51 -30.50 -10.78
N LYS A 166 39.26 -30.80 -10.37
CA LYS A 166 38.31 -30.09 -9.50
C LYS A 166 37.43 -29.00 -10.13
N SER A 167 36.19 -29.43 -10.31
CA SER A 167 35.00 -28.61 -10.09
C SER A 167 35.00 -28.04 -8.67
N VAL A 168 34.53 -26.80 -8.54
CA VAL A 168 33.70 -26.36 -7.41
C VAL A 168 32.70 -25.34 -7.94
N CYS A 169 31.42 -25.70 -7.84
CA CYS A 169 30.28 -24.78 -7.90
C CYS A 169 30.21 -24.02 -6.58
N LEU A 170 29.84 -22.73 -6.60
CA LEU A 170 29.26 -22.06 -5.43
C LEU A 170 28.29 -20.98 -5.88
N SER A 171 27.04 -21.42 -6.00
CA SER A 171 25.84 -20.65 -5.68
C SER A 171 25.80 -20.35 -4.18
N ASP A 172 25.51 -19.12 -3.80
CA ASP A 172 24.89 -18.73 -2.51
C ASP A 172 24.29 -17.32 -2.75
N VAL A 173 22.98 -17.15 -2.96
CA VAL A 173 21.85 -17.28 -2.02
C VAL A 173 21.99 -16.33 -0.83
N TYR A 174 21.32 -15.17 -0.96
CA TYR A 174 21.09 -14.21 0.11
C TYR A 174 20.00 -14.72 1.08
N PRO A 175 20.18 -14.64 2.41
CA PRO A 175 19.10 -14.85 3.36
C PRO A 175 18.40 -13.54 3.76
N PHE A 176 17.07 -13.63 3.71
CA PHE A 176 16.05 -12.70 4.17
C PHE A 176 16.04 -12.65 5.72
N TYR A 177 16.07 -11.47 6.34
CA TYR A 177 15.94 -11.30 7.80
C TYR A 177 14.52 -10.81 8.13
N ILE A 178 13.69 -11.69 8.71
CA ILE A 178 12.45 -11.32 9.44
C ILE A 178 12.80 -11.18 10.92
N LYS A 179 12.42 -10.07 11.54
CA LYS A 179 12.62 -9.82 12.98
C LYS A 179 11.28 -9.86 13.70
N GLU A 180 11.03 -11.01 14.33
CA GLU A 180 9.95 -11.28 15.27
C GLU A 180 10.27 -10.62 16.63
N LYS A 181 9.30 -9.91 17.24
CA LYS A 181 9.41 -9.42 18.62
C LYS A 181 8.29 -10.01 19.46
N SER A 182 8.69 -10.92 20.33
CA SER A 182 7.90 -11.57 21.37
C SER A 182 7.97 -10.79 22.70
N SER A 183 6.80 -10.62 23.31
CA SER A 183 6.43 -10.85 24.72
C SER A 183 7.42 -10.50 25.85
N GLN A 184 6.94 -9.69 26.81
CA GLN A 184 7.39 -9.78 28.21
C GLN A 184 6.19 -9.79 29.17
N HIS A 185 6.06 -10.92 29.86
CA HIS A 185 5.30 -11.09 31.10
C HIS A 185 5.99 -10.35 32.25
N ARG A 186 5.18 -9.77 33.16
CA ARG A 186 5.60 -9.46 34.53
C ARG A 186 4.52 -9.96 35.48
N ILE A 187 4.86 -10.99 36.26
CA ILE A 187 4.07 -11.51 37.38
C ILE A 187 4.60 -10.85 38.66
N ILE A 188 3.72 -10.31 39.51
CA ILE A 188 3.95 -10.20 40.95
C ILE A 188 2.62 -10.49 41.68
N ASN A 189 2.72 -11.32 42.73
CA ASN A 189 1.68 -11.94 43.53
C ASN A 189 0.83 -10.98 44.39
N GLY A 190 -0.38 -11.42 44.78
CA GLY A 190 -0.99 -10.94 46.03
C GLY A 190 -2.51 -11.13 46.19
N SER A 191 -2.90 -12.09 47.02
CA SER A 191 -4.13 -12.19 47.85
C SER A 191 -5.52 -12.35 47.22
N LEU A 192 -5.98 -13.61 47.25
CA LEU A 192 -7.20 -14.14 47.88
C LEU A 192 -8.39 -13.18 48.13
N SER A 193 -9.51 -13.43 47.45
CA SER A 193 -10.85 -13.50 48.06
C SER A 193 -11.88 -14.07 47.07
N ILE A 194 -12.52 -15.17 47.45
CA ILE A 194 -13.68 -15.80 46.79
C ILE A 194 -14.94 -15.09 47.31
N PRO A 195 -15.99 -14.84 46.49
CA PRO A 195 -17.17 -15.71 46.58
C PRO A 195 -17.80 -16.12 45.24
N LYS A 196 -18.56 -17.21 45.38
CA LYS A 196 -19.38 -17.98 44.44
C LYS A 196 -20.53 -17.17 43.85
N THR A 197 -20.91 -17.48 42.59
CA THR A 197 -22.26 -17.84 42.07
C THR A 197 -22.27 -17.65 40.54
N ASN A 198 -22.24 -18.71 39.73
CA ASN A 198 -23.41 -19.41 39.18
C ASN A 198 -24.25 -18.59 38.19
N THR A 199 -23.95 -18.66 36.89
CA THR A 199 -24.98 -18.85 35.85
C THR A 199 -24.36 -19.32 34.53
N PHE A 200 -24.66 -20.57 34.17
CA PHE A 200 -24.54 -21.12 32.83
C PHE A 200 -25.54 -20.43 31.90
N VAL A 201 -25.09 -19.92 30.75
CA VAL A 201 -25.96 -19.83 29.57
C VAL A 201 -25.19 -20.35 28.37
N CYS A 202 -25.59 -21.55 27.97
CA CYS A 202 -25.16 -22.28 26.78
C CYS A 202 -26.07 -21.84 25.62
N PHE A 203 -25.52 -21.29 24.53
CA PHE A 203 -26.25 -21.13 23.26
C PHE A 203 -25.54 -21.88 22.13
N ARG A 204 -25.80 -23.18 22.13
CA ARG A 204 -26.27 -24.03 21.02
C ARG A 204 -26.04 -23.48 19.59
N TRP A 205 -25.01 -24.02 18.94
CA TRP A 205 -24.89 -24.09 17.49
C TRP A 205 -26.05 -24.91 16.91
N SER A 206 -26.67 -24.42 15.84
CA SER A 206 -27.64 -25.19 15.05
C SER A 206 -27.20 -25.20 13.60
N LEU A 207 -26.54 -26.30 13.24
CA LEU A 207 -26.18 -26.70 11.88
C LEU A 207 -27.45 -27.33 11.25
N LYS A 208 -27.97 -26.76 10.17
CA LYS A 208 -28.98 -27.44 9.33
C LYS A 208 -28.37 -27.69 7.94
N ILE A 209 -28.01 -28.95 7.73
CA ILE A 209 -27.80 -29.57 6.43
C ILE A 209 -29.18 -29.90 5.87
N VAL A 210 -29.46 -29.50 4.63
CA VAL A 210 -30.60 -30.00 3.83
C VAL A 210 -30.01 -30.61 2.56
N ILE A 211 -30.26 -31.89 2.38
CA ILE A 211 -30.02 -32.71 1.18
C ILE A 211 -31.40 -33.17 0.67
N SER A 212 -31.48 -33.44 -0.64
CA SER A 212 -32.51 -34.19 -1.39
C SER A 212 -33.54 -33.30 -2.11
N GLN A 213 -33.94 -33.53 -3.38
CA GLN A 213 -33.81 -34.69 -4.27
C GLN A 213 -33.29 -34.30 -5.66
#